data_AF-A0A2E2FEB0-F1
#
_entry.id   AF-A0A2E2FEB0-F1
#
_cell.length_a   1.000
_cell.length_b   1.000
_cell.length_c   1.000
_cell.angle_alpha   90.00
_cell.angle_beta   90.00
_cell.angle_gamma   90.00
#
_symmetry.space_group_name_H-M   'P 1'
#
loop_
_entity.id
_entity.type
_entity.pdbx_description
1 polymer ?
#
loop_
_entity_poly.entity_id
_entity_poly.type
_entity_poly.pdbx_seq_one_letter_code
_entity_poly.pdbx_strand_id
1 'polypeptide(L)'
;MSQANSIAALQKEAQAEVGKFTKLLKAIQKAISKEFLLILMSLVLAIPISYFIYLILVDWLGEPVLEQLEELTDEVPLFMWCYAIAVGGCYFSRMVFSAIQSITKKQSS
;
A
#
# COMPACT_ATOMS: atom_id res chain seq x y z
N MET A 1 -28.57 -19.31 -37.43
CA MET A 1 -28.92 -18.71 -36.11
C MET A 1 -27.93 -19.01 -34.98
N SER A 2 -26.88 -19.83 -35.17
CA SER A 2 -25.96 -20.24 -34.09
C SER A 2 -24.82 -19.25 -33.79
N GLN A 3 -24.22 -18.59 -34.80
CA GLN A 3 -23.10 -17.65 -34.60
C GLN A 3 -23.48 -16.31 -33.95
N ALA A 4 -24.69 -15.81 -34.19
CA ALA A 4 -25.13 -14.54 -33.59
C ALA A 4 -25.29 -14.63 -32.07
N ASN A 5 -25.70 -15.81 -31.57
CA ASN A 5 -25.85 -16.07 -30.14
C ASN A 5 -24.50 -16.25 -29.43
N SER A 6 -23.49 -16.83 -30.09
CA SER A 6 -22.15 -16.98 -29.51
C SER A 6 -21.39 -15.65 -29.43
N ILE A 7 -21.53 -14.77 -30.43
CA ILE A 7 -20.94 -13.43 -30.41
C ILE A 7 -21.62 -12.54 -29.35
N ALA A 8 -22.94 -12.63 -29.20
CA ALA A 8 -23.67 -11.91 -28.16
C ALA A 8 -23.32 -12.38 -26.73
N ALA A 9 -23.01 -13.68 -26.55
CA ALA A 9 -22.55 -14.21 -25.28
C ALA A 9 -21.15 -13.70 -24.92
N LEU A 10 -20.21 -13.70 -25.87
CA LEU A 10 -18.85 -13.18 -25.69
C LEU A 10 -18.83 -11.67 -25.37
N GLN A 11 -19.70 -10.88 -26.02
CA GLN A 11 -19.83 -9.46 -25.72
C GLN A 11 -20.41 -9.20 -24.32
N LYS A 12 -21.33 -10.03 -23.84
CA LYS A 12 -21.85 -9.95 -22.47
C LYS A 12 -20.82 -10.29 -21.42
N GLU A 13 -20.00 -11.31 -21.65
CA GLU A 13 -18.91 -11.69 -20.74
C GLU A 13 -17.83 -10.61 -20.67
N ALA A 14 -17.41 -10.06 -21.80
CA ALA A 14 -16.47 -8.94 -21.84
C ALA A 14 -17.00 -7.68 -21.13
N GLN A 15 -18.29 -7.34 -21.32
CA GLN A 15 -18.92 -6.24 -20.59
C GLN A 15 -19.06 -6.52 -19.09
N ALA A 16 -19.27 -7.78 -18.69
CA ALA A 16 -19.33 -8.15 -17.28
C ALA A 16 -17.96 -8.04 -16.59
N GLU A 17 -16.87 -8.40 -17.27
CA GLU A 17 -15.50 -8.23 -16.76
C GLU A 17 -15.11 -6.76 -16.65
N VAL A 18 -15.37 -5.96 -17.68
CA VAL A 18 -15.15 -4.50 -17.64
C VAL A 18 -16.00 -3.87 -16.53
N GLY A 19 -17.24 -4.31 -16.35
CA GLY A 19 -18.12 -3.88 -15.26
C GLY A 19 -17.57 -4.21 -13.87
N LYS A 20 -16.95 -5.38 -13.67
CA LYS A 20 -16.28 -5.76 -12.42
C LYS A 20 -15.03 -4.92 -12.16
N PHE A 21 -14.20 -4.70 -13.19
CA PHE A 21 -12.99 -3.88 -13.08
C PHE A 21 -13.32 -2.43 -12.73
N THR A 22 -14.36 -1.87 -13.35
CA THR A 22 -14.82 -0.51 -13.07
C THR A 22 -15.37 -0.39 -11.63
N LYS A 23 -16.02 -1.43 -11.10
CA LYS A 23 -16.46 -1.48 -9.70
C LYS A 23 -15.28 -1.55 -8.72
N LEU A 24 -14.26 -2.33 -9.04
CA LEU A 24 -13.04 -2.42 -8.24
C LEU A 24 -12.33 -1.06 -8.19
N LEU A 25 -12.15 -0.41 -9.34
CA LEU A 25 -11.54 0.93 -9.41
C LEU A 25 -12.36 1.97 -8.66
N LYS A 26 -13.70 1.95 -8.76
CA LYS A 26 -14.55 2.84 -7.96
C LYS A 26 -14.46 2.55 -6.47
N ALA A 27 -14.30 1.30 -6.06
CA ALA A 27 -14.12 0.93 -4.67
C ALA A 27 -12.75 1.41 -4.14
N ILE A 28 -11.68 1.23 -4.92
CA ILE A 28 -10.34 1.75 -4.63
C ILE A 28 -10.37 3.28 -4.57
N GLN A 29 -10.96 3.94 -5.56
CA GLN A 29 -11.12 5.40 -5.57
C GLN A 29 -11.88 5.89 -4.35
N LYS A 30 -12.98 5.23 -3.97
CA LYS A 30 -13.76 5.60 -2.77
C LYS A 30 -13.00 5.35 -1.48
N ALA A 31 -12.23 4.27 -1.39
CA ALA A 31 -11.38 3.97 -0.25
C ALA A 31 -10.26 5.01 -0.13
N ILE A 32 -9.60 5.34 -1.24
CA ILE A 32 -8.59 6.40 -1.31
C ILE A 32 -9.23 7.72 -0.93
N SER A 33 -10.37 8.13 -1.48
CA SER A 33 -11.01 9.42 -1.13
C SER A 33 -11.37 9.52 0.36
N LYS A 34 -11.75 8.40 1.00
CA LYS A 34 -12.08 8.38 2.43
C LYS A 34 -10.84 8.46 3.32
N GLU A 35 -9.74 7.85 2.89
CA GLU A 35 -8.48 7.81 3.63
C GLU A 35 -7.42 8.76 3.03
N PHE A 36 -7.79 9.63 2.09
CA PHE A 36 -6.81 10.39 1.28
C PHE A 36 -5.95 11.27 2.15
N LEU A 37 -6.58 12.00 3.07
CA LEU A 37 -5.90 12.86 4.02
C LEU A 37 -4.95 12.05 4.92
N LEU A 38 -5.33 10.82 5.28
CA LEU A 38 -4.54 9.92 6.11
C LEU A 38 -3.36 9.34 5.34
N ILE A 39 -3.56 8.90 4.11
CA ILE A 39 -2.49 8.45 3.21
C ILE A 39 -1.50 9.59 3.01
N LEU A 40 -1.98 10.80 2.74
CA LEU A 40 -1.14 11.98 2.57
C LEU A 40 -0.36 12.30 3.85
N MET A 41 -1.01 12.24 5.02
CA MET A 41 -0.35 12.41 6.31
C MET A 41 0.72 11.33 6.56
N SER A 42 0.44 10.06 6.25
CA SER A 42 1.41 8.97 6.36
C SER A 42 2.59 9.15 5.42
N LEU A 43 2.36 9.61 4.18
CA LEU A 43 3.44 9.89 3.23
C LEU A 43 4.35 11.02 3.72
N VAL A 44 3.79 12.08 4.32
CA VAL A 44 4.57 13.19 4.88
C VAL A 44 5.33 12.75 6.13
N LEU A 45 4.69 12.05 7.06
CA LEU A 45 5.32 11.56 8.29
C LEU A 45 6.38 10.49 8.03
N ALA A 46 6.23 9.70 6.97
CA ALA A 46 7.20 8.68 6.60
C ALA A 46 8.55 9.29 6.17
N ILE A 47 8.61 10.54 5.71
CA ILE A 47 9.87 11.18 5.28
C ILE A 47 10.88 11.27 6.44
N PRO A 48 10.60 11.95 7.56
CA PRO A 48 11.54 12.01 8.68
C PRO A 48 11.82 10.64 9.31
N ILE A 49 10.82 9.74 9.35
CA ILE A 49 10.99 8.38 9.89
C ILE A 49 11.96 7.58 9.00
N SER A 50 11.80 7.65 7.69
CA SER A 50 12.67 6.95 6.74
C SER A 50 14.11 7.47 6.78
N TYR A 51 14.28 8.79 6.96
CA TYR A 51 15.61 9.39 7.15
C TYR A 51 16.27 8.89 8.44
N PHE A 52 15.50 8.79 9.53
CA PHE A 52 16.00 8.24 10.79
C PHE A 52 16.41 6.76 10.66
N ILE A 53 15.59 5.94 9.99
CA ILE A 53 15.92 4.52 9.72
C ILE A 53 17.17 4.42 8.86
N TYR A 54 17.27 5.25 7.82
CA TYR A 54 18.44 5.30 6.93
C TYR A 54 19.72 5.64 7.70
N LEU A 55 19.69 6.66 8.56
CA LEU A 55 20.85 7.02 9.39
C LEU A 55 21.26 5.88 10.31
N ILE A 56 20.30 5.21 10.95
CA ILE A 56 20.60 4.03 11.78
C ILE A 56 21.26 2.95 10.93
N LEU A 57 20.74 2.67 9.74
CA LEU A 57 21.31 1.67 8.85
C LEU A 57 22.75 2.00 8.47
N VAL A 58 23.02 3.24 8.08
CA VAL A 58 24.37 3.67 7.67
C VAL A 58 25.35 3.69 8.84
N ASP A 59 24.91 4.12 10.03
CA ASP A 59 25.78 4.22 11.21
C ASP A 59 26.02 2.85 11.87
N TRP A 60 25.08 1.91 11.77
CA TRP A 60 25.15 0.62 12.45
C TRP A 60 25.59 -0.54 11.56
N LEU A 61 25.33 -0.49 10.25
CA LEU A 61 25.80 -1.51 9.32
C LEU A 61 27.18 -1.08 8.79
N GLY A 62 28.14 -1.99 8.84
CA GLY A 62 29.43 -1.76 8.19
C GLY A 62 29.27 -1.67 6.66
N GLU A 63 30.19 -0.97 6.00
CA GLU A 63 30.24 -0.83 4.53
C GLU A 63 29.97 -2.12 3.73
N PRO A 64 30.52 -3.30 4.06
CA PRO A 64 30.26 -4.50 3.27
C PRO A 64 28.79 -4.98 3.29
N VAL A 65 28.00 -4.58 4.29
CA VAL A 65 26.57 -4.93 4.34
C VAL A 65 25.73 -3.88 3.62
N LEU A 66 26.18 -2.62 3.61
CA LEU A 66 25.56 -1.56 2.82
C LEU A 66 25.72 -1.83 1.32
N GLU A 67 26.90 -2.24 0.86
CA GLU A 67 27.13 -2.62 -0.54
C GLU A 67 26.20 -3.77 -0.98
N GLN A 68 26.05 -4.80 -0.16
CA GLN A 68 25.13 -5.91 -0.46
C GLN A 68 23.66 -5.47 -0.51
N LEU A 69 23.26 -4.53 0.35
CA LEU A 69 21.92 -3.95 0.33
C LEU A 69 21.69 -3.09 -0.92
N GLU A 70 22.69 -2.35 -1.36
CA GLU A 70 22.63 -1.57 -2.60
C GLU A 70 22.57 -2.47 -3.83
N GLU A 71 23.34 -3.56 -3.87
CA GLU A 71 23.23 -4.59 -4.92
C GLU A 71 21.84 -5.26 -4.92
N LEU A 72 21.27 -5.55 -3.75
CA LEU A 72 19.95 -6.19 -3.65
C LEU A 72 18.81 -5.28 -4.13
N THR A 73 19.03 -3.97 -4.18
CA THR A 73 17.99 -2.98 -4.44
C THR A 73 17.97 -2.50 -5.88
N ASP A 74 18.77 -3.11 -6.78
CA ASP A 74 18.71 -3.02 -8.25
C ASP A 74 18.24 -1.63 -8.73
N GLU A 75 19.10 -0.62 -8.52
CA GLU A 75 18.94 0.79 -8.93
C GLU A 75 18.01 1.67 -8.07
N VAL A 76 17.29 1.11 -7.10
CA VAL A 76 16.43 1.90 -6.20
C VAL A 76 17.23 2.34 -4.96
N PRO A 77 17.35 3.65 -4.68
CA PRO A 77 18.09 4.11 -3.51
C PRO A 77 17.61 3.47 -2.21
N LEU A 78 18.53 3.04 -1.35
CA LEU A 78 18.21 2.42 -0.05
C LEU A 78 17.23 3.27 0.80
N PHE A 79 17.34 4.60 0.69
CA PHE A 79 16.40 5.53 1.30
C PHE A 79 14.94 5.29 0.87
N MET A 80 14.70 4.96 -0.40
CA MET A 80 13.36 4.70 -0.92
C MET A 80 12.76 3.41 -0.35
N TRP A 81 13.59 2.41 -0.08
CA TRP A 81 13.19 1.22 0.67
C TRP A 81 12.86 1.54 2.13
N CYS A 82 13.71 2.35 2.79
CA CYS A 82 13.42 2.86 4.13
C CYS A 82 12.09 3.64 4.16
N TYR A 83 11.81 4.41 3.12
CA TYR A 83 10.56 5.15 2.95
C TYR A 83 9.35 4.22 2.78
N ALA A 84 9.45 3.19 1.93
CA ALA A 84 8.39 2.20 1.77
C ALA A 84 8.07 1.47 3.08
N ILE A 85 9.11 1.08 3.83
CA ILE A 85 8.97 0.46 5.16
C ILE A 85 8.30 1.43 6.14
N ALA A 86 8.72 2.71 6.17
CA ALA A 86 8.13 3.72 7.04
C ALA A 86 6.65 3.96 6.73
N VAL A 87 6.27 4.09 5.45
CA VAL A 87 4.87 4.21 5.02
C VAL A 87 4.05 3.00 5.47
N GLY A 88 4.57 1.79 5.25
CA GLY A 88 3.95 0.55 5.70
C GLY A 88 3.75 0.50 7.22
N GLY A 89 4.78 0.90 7.98
CA GLY A 89 4.76 1.00 9.43
C GLY A 89 3.70 1.97 9.94
N CYS A 90 3.60 3.17 9.35
CA CYS A 90 2.56 4.14 9.69
C CYS A 90 1.15 3.57 9.51
N TYR A 91 0.92 2.85 8.41
CA TYR A 91 -0.37 2.23 8.13
C TYR A 91 -0.68 1.06 9.07
N PHE A 92 0.33 0.25 9.38
CA PHE A 92 0.21 -0.86 10.34
C PHE A 92 -0.13 -0.37 11.75
N SER A 93 0.56 0.67 12.25
CA SER A 93 0.26 1.28 13.56
C SER A 93 -1.19 1.73 13.67
N ARG A 94 -1.78 2.27 12.59
CA ARG A 94 -3.19 2.66 12.56
C ARG A 94 -4.12 1.45 12.64
N MET A 95 -3.82 0.36 11.93
CA MET A 95 -4.62 -0.87 12.03
C MET A 95 -4.61 -1.40 13.46
N VAL A 96 -3.44 -1.45 14.09
CA VAL A 96 -3.29 -1.88 15.50
C VAL A 96 -4.09 -0.96 16.42
N PHE A 97 -3.97 0.36 16.29
CA PHE A 97 -4.72 1.31 17.10
C PHE A 97 -6.23 1.16 16.93
N SER A 98 -6.70 0.97 15.70
CA SER A 98 -8.12 0.76 15.40
C SER A 98 -8.64 -0.56 15.98
N ALA A 99 -7.83 -1.62 15.94
CA ALA A 99 -8.15 -2.89 16.56
C ALA A 99 -8.25 -2.77 18.09
N ILE A 100 -7.31 -2.06 18.72
CA ILE A 100 -7.34 -1.78 20.17
C ILE A 100 -8.61 -1.01 20.53
N GLN A 101 -8.94 0.07 19.81
CA GLN A 101 -10.17 0.83 20.06
C GLN A 101 -11.44 -0.01 19.91
N SER A 102 -11.46 -0.91 18.93
CA SER A 102 -12.60 -1.81 18.73
C SER A 102 -12.79 -2.77 19.89
N ILE A 103 -11.70 -3.22 20.53
CA ILE A 103 -11.74 -4.10 21.70
C ILE A 103 -12.18 -3.31 22.94
N THR A 104 -11.62 -2.13 23.17
CA THR A 104 -11.94 -1.32 24.35
C THR A 104 -13.36 -0.79 24.34
N LYS A 105 -13.90 -0.38 23.18
CA LYS A 105 -15.33 -0.01 23.05
C LYS A 105 -16.28 -1.17 23.28
N LYS A 106 -15.88 -2.41 22.96
CA LYS A 106 -16.70 -3.60 23.18
C LYS A 106 -16.80 -4.01 24.66
N GLN A 107 -15.88 -3.53 25.51
CA GLN A 107 -15.94 -3.77 26.96
C GLN A 107 -16.74 -2.73 27.73
N SER A 108 -17.06 -1.57 27.13
CA SER A 108 -17.83 -0.50 27.80
C SER A 108 -19.31 -0.47 27.41
N SER A 109 -19.81 -1.51 26.76
CA SER A 109 -21.21 -1.68 26.34
C SER A 109 -21.75 -3.01 26.79
#